data_AF-A0A967GYP2-F1
#
_entry.id   AF-A0A967GYP2-F1
#
_cell.length_a   1.000
_cell.length_b   1.000
_cell.length_c   1.000
_cell.angle_alpha   90.00
_cell.angle_beta   90.00
_cell.angle_gamma   90.00
#
_symmetry.space_group_name_H-M   'P 1'
#
loop_
_entity.id
_entity.type
_entity.pdbx_description
1 polymer ?
#
loop_
_entity_poly.entity_id
_entity_poly.type
_entity_poly.pdbx_seq_one_letter_code
_entity_poly.pdbx_strand_id
1 'polypeptide(L)'
;MLTNNDPDGLMHNLAVVKPGTRQEVITAALQLGPTAIEQNFVPDIPAVLAATPQVAPGRRFTLYLTAPTQPGDYPYVCTYPGHGQVMFGTLKVR
;
A
#
# COMPACT_ATOMS: atom_id res chain seq x y z
N MET A 1 5.43 10.22 -7.61
CA MET A 1 3.97 10.11 -7.84
C MET A 1 3.65 8.67 -8.20
N LEU A 2 2.62 8.10 -7.59
CA LEU A 2 2.11 6.75 -7.89
C LEU A 2 0.60 6.86 -8.12
N THR A 3 0.08 6.26 -9.19
CA THR A 3 -1.36 6.23 -9.46
C THR A 3 -1.90 4.86 -9.13
N ASN A 4 -2.84 4.80 -8.19
CA ASN A 4 -3.66 3.63 -7.94
C ASN A 4 -4.92 3.75 -8.80
N ASN A 5 -5.12 2.83 -9.74
CA ASN A 5 -6.18 2.88 -10.74
C ASN A 5 -6.73 1.48 -10.94
N ASP A 6 -8.00 1.28 -10.57
CA ASP A 6 -8.65 -0.02 -10.58
C ASP A 6 -9.66 -0.09 -11.72
N PRO A 7 -9.25 -0.43 -12.95
CA PRO A 7 -10.18 -0.52 -14.07
C PRO A 7 -11.14 -1.71 -13.96
N ASP A 8 -10.79 -2.77 -13.22
CA ASP A 8 -11.35 -4.11 -13.40
C ASP A 8 -12.09 -4.69 -12.18
N GLY A 9 -13.08 -3.97 -11.64
CA GLY A 9 -14.11 -4.59 -10.76
C GLY A 9 -13.70 -4.97 -9.34
N LEU A 10 -12.42 -4.85 -8.97
CA LEU A 10 -11.91 -5.10 -7.62
C LEU A 10 -11.53 -3.79 -6.91
N MET A 11 -11.38 -3.87 -5.58
CA MET A 11 -11.00 -2.74 -4.71
C MET A 11 -9.53 -2.87 -4.33
N HIS A 12 -8.72 -1.84 -4.58
CA HIS A 12 -7.30 -1.88 -4.22
C HIS A 12 -6.86 -0.62 -3.48
N ASN A 13 -5.88 -0.80 -2.61
CA ASN A 13 -5.11 0.29 -2.08
C ASN A 13 -3.65 0.14 -2.56
N LEU A 14 -2.83 1.11 -2.20
CA LEU A 14 -1.39 1.09 -2.45
C LEU A 14 -0.72 1.74 -1.25
N ALA A 15 0.11 0.98 -0.55
CA ALA A 15 0.98 1.46 0.53
C ALA A 15 2.45 1.36 0.08
N VAL A 16 3.20 2.46 0.19
CA VAL A 16 4.66 2.48 0.09
C VAL A 16 5.23 2.22 1.47
N VAL A 17 6.14 1.26 1.58
CA VAL A 17 6.63 0.75 2.87
C VAL A 17 8.16 0.76 2.94
N LYS A 18 8.71 0.66 4.15
CA LYS A 18 10.15 0.58 4.38
C LYS A 18 10.78 -0.67 3.73
N PRO A 19 12.08 -0.62 3.39
CA PRO A 19 12.78 -1.79 2.85
C PRO A 19 12.69 -2.98 3.82
N GLY A 20 12.40 -4.17 3.29
CA GLY A 20 12.31 -5.41 4.07
C GLY A 20 11.03 -5.60 4.90
N THR A 21 10.14 -4.62 5.00
CA THR A 21 8.97 -4.68 5.90
C THR A 21 7.66 -5.06 5.21
N ARG A 22 7.68 -5.45 3.93
CA ARG A 22 6.44 -5.77 3.18
C ARG A 22 5.58 -6.81 3.89
N GLN A 23 6.18 -7.90 4.35
CA GLN A 23 5.43 -8.99 4.99
C GLN A 23 4.87 -8.58 6.36
N GLU A 24 5.62 -7.78 7.13
CA GLU A 24 5.15 -7.18 8.38
C GLU A 24 3.88 -6.35 8.14
N VAL A 25 3.90 -5.48 7.13
CA VAL A 25 2.76 -4.62 6.78
C VAL A 25 1.55 -5.44 6.33
N ILE A 26 1.75 -6.49 5.51
CA ILE A 26 0.65 -7.39 5.10
C ILE A 26 0.05 -8.08 6.32
N THR A 27 0.89 -8.61 7.22
CA THR A 27 0.40 -9.29 8.43
C THR A 27 -0.34 -8.32 9.35
N ALA A 28 0.16 -7.10 9.55
CA ALA A 28 -0.50 -6.08 10.35
C ALA A 28 -1.85 -5.65 9.75
N ALA A 29 -1.95 -5.55 8.42
CA ALA A 29 -3.21 -5.23 7.74
C ALA A 29 -4.29 -6.29 8.00
N LEU A 30 -3.92 -7.58 8.05
CA LEU A 30 -4.84 -8.67 8.39
C LEU A 30 -5.32 -8.62 9.85
N GLN A 31 -4.59 -7.94 10.73
CA GLN A 31 -4.88 -7.84 12.16
C GLN A 31 -5.72 -6.61 12.52
N LEU A 32 -6.07 -5.75 11.57
CA LEU A 32 -6.89 -4.55 11.82
C LEU A 32 -8.30 -4.90 12.33
N GLY A 33 -8.82 -6.08 12.01
CA GLY A 33 -10.11 -6.54 12.51
C GLY A 33 -11.26 -5.60 12.10
N PRO A 34 -12.18 -5.24 13.02
CA PRO A 34 -13.37 -4.45 12.70
C PRO A 34 -13.09 -3.06 12.10
N THR A 35 -11.94 -2.46 12.37
CA THR A 35 -11.58 -1.11 11.90
C THR A 35 -10.97 -1.11 10.50
N ALA A 36 -10.76 -2.28 9.88
CA ALA A 36 -10.04 -2.40 8.63
C ALA A 36 -10.64 -1.55 7.49
N ILE A 37 -11.96 -1.50 7.39
CA ILE A 37 -12.65 -0.72 6.34
C ILE A 37 -12.40 0.78 6.52
N GLU A 38 -12.55 1.29 7.74
CA GLU A 38 -12.31 2.71 8.07
C GLU A 38 -10.86 3.11 7.83
N GLN A 39 -9.93 2.17 8.07
CA GLN A 39 -8.51 2.34 7.82
C GLN A 39 -8.08 2.03 6.38
N ASN A 40 -9.03 1.79 5.47
CA ASN A 40 -8.73 1.45 4.08
C ASN A 40 -7.81 0.22 3.93
N PHE A 41 -7.83 -0.68 4.90
CA PHE A 41 -6.92 -1.82 5.05
C PHE A 41 -5.44 -1.44 5.17
N VAL A 42 -5.11 -0.19 5.50
CA VAL A 42 -3.74 0.28 5.73
C VAL A 42 -3.47 0.30 7.23
N PRO A 43 -2.53 -0.51 7.75
CA PRO A 43 -2.21 -0.51 9.18
C PRO A 43 -1.43 0.76 9.55
N ASP A 44 -1.76 1.33 10.71
CA ASP A 44 -1.04 2.49 11.27
C ASP A 44 0.20 2.00 12.03
N ILE A 45 1.28 1.74 11.30
CA ILE A 45 2.57 1.31 11.85
C ILE A 45 3.74 2.05 11.20
N PRO A 46 4.88 2.21 11.89
CA PRO A 46 6.03 2.96 11.37
C PRO A 46 6.63 2.42 10.07
N ALA A 47 6.29 1.20 9.67
CA ALA A 47 6.72 0.58 8.42
C ALA A 47 6.03 1.16 7.18
N VAL A 48 4.85 1.78 7.33
CA VAL A 48 4.12 2.45 6.23
C VAL A 48 4.62 3.88 6.09
N LEU A 49 5.09 4.25 4.90
CA LEU A 49 5.63 5.58 4.62
C LEU A 49 4.58 6.51 4.02
N ALA A 50 3.71 5.97 3.17
CA ALA A 50 2.61 6.68 2.54
C ALA A 50 1.61 5.66 1.98
N ALA A 51 0.34 6.02 1.87
CA ALA A 51 -0.66 5.15 1.25
C ALA A 51 -1.75 5.94 0.54
N THR A 52 -2.41 5.27 -0.39
CA THR A 52 -3.69 5.70 -0.94
C THR A 52 -4.84 5.16 -0.09
N PRO A 53 -6.02 5.81 -0.07
CA PRO A 53 -7.23 5.13 0.36
C PRO A 53 -7.51 3.93 -0.56
N GLN A 54 -8.39 3.04 -0.10
CA GLN A 54 -8.91 2.00 -0.97
C GLN A 54 -9.76 2.67 -2.05
N VAL A 55 -9.43 2.43 -3.31
CA VAL A 55 -10.19 2.93 -4.45
C VAL A 55 -11.18 1.88 -4.91
N ALA A 56 -12.35 2.38 -5.31
CA ALA A 56 -13.41 1.55 -5.86
C ALA A 56 -13.19 1.25 -7.35
N PRO A 57 -13.83 0.20 -7.88
CA PRO A 57 -13.79 -0.09 -9.32
C PRO A 57 -14.11 1.13 -10.19
N GLY A 58 -13.34 1.31 -11.26
CA GLY A 58 -13.44 2.45 -12.17
C GLY A 58 -12.95 3.78 -11.59
N ARG A 59 -12.43 3.78 -10.34
CA ARG A 59 -11.88 4.98 -9.69
C ARG A 59 -10.37 4.93 -9.68
N ARG A 60 -9.79 6.12 -9.49
CA ARG A 60 -8.35 6.31 -9.36
C ARG A 60 -8.04 7.27 -8.23
N PHE A 61 -6.85 7.11 -7.67
CA PHE A 61 -6.25 8.03 -6.72
C PHE A 61 -4.77 8.20 -7.04
N THR A 62 -4.26 9.42 -6.95
CA THR A 62 -2.85 9.71 -7.17
C THR A 62 -2.20 10.05 -5.83
N LEU A 63 -1.24 9.22 -5.41
CA LEU A 63 -0.40 9.46 -4.26
C LEU A 63 0.76 10.38 -4.64
N TYR A 64 0.80 11.54 -3.99
CA TYR A 64 1.95 12.42 -3.97
C TYR A 64 2.74 12.15 -2.70
N LEU A 65 3.99 11.68 -2.87
CA LEU A 65 4.93 11.47 -1.79
C LEU A 65 6.26 12.11 -2.16
N THR A 66 6.95 12.65 -1.15
CA THR A 66 8.37 12.95 -1.25
C THR A 66 9.12 11.63 -1.26
N ALA A 67 9.99 11.43 -2.25
CA ALA A 67 10.82 10.22 -2.29
C ALA A 67 11.70 10.16 -1.02
N PRO A 68 11.87 8.97 -0.42
CA PRO A 68 12.84 8.79 0.65
C PRO A 68 14.22 9.31 0.25
N THR A 69 14.94 9.90 1.19
CA THR A 69 16.30 10.43 0.94
C THR A 69 17.37 9.35 1.00
N GLN A 70 17.11 8.27 1.74
CA GLN A 70 18.02 7.14 1.82
C GLN A 70 17.84 6.24 0.58
N PRO A 71 18.91 5.99 -0.21
CA PRO A 71 18.87 5.04 -1.31
C PRO A 71 18.45 3.65 -0.83
N GLY A 72 17.65 2.97 -1.65
CA GLY A 72 17.13 1.65 -1.30
C GLY A 72 15.95 1.21 -2.16
N ASP A 73 15.56 -0.03 -1.93
CA ASP A 73 14.44 -0.68 -2.59
C ASP A 73 13.22 -0.63 -1.64
N TYR A 74 12.31 0.30 -1.89
CA TYR A 74 11.10 0.54 -1.09
C TYR A 74 9.93 -0.18 -1.73
N PRO A 75 9.37 -1.23 -1.10
CA PRO A 75 8.21 -1.91 -1.68
C PRO A 75 6.99 -0.98 -1.71
N TYR A 76 6.17 -1.11 -2.74
CA TYR A 76 4.78 -0.70 -2.69
C TYR A 76 3.89 -1.94 -2.81
N VAL A 77 2.78 -1.97 -2.09
CA VAL A 77 1.97 -3.18 -1.92
C VAL A 77 0.49 -2.83 -1.73
N CYS A 78 -0.40 -3.65 -2.29
CA CYS A 78 -1.81 -3.65 -1.91
C CYS A 78 -1.99 -4.48 -0.63
N THR A 79 -2.56 -3.89 0.41
CA THR A 79 -2.76 -4.54 1.71
C THR A 79 -4.17 -5.07 1.92
N TYR A 80 -5.04 -4.96 0.91
CA TYR A 80 -6.33 -5.64 0.94
C TYR A 80 -6.14 -7.16 1.10
N PRO A 81 -6.94 -7.85 1.94
CA PRO A 81 -6.69 -9.24 2.31
C PRO A 81 -6.43 -10.15 1.11
N GLY A 82 -5.29 -10.84 1.12
CA GLY A 82 -4.85 -11.75 0.06
C GLY A 82 -4.11 -11.09 -1.11
N HIS A 83 -4.35 -9.80 -1.41
CA HIS A 83 -3.79 -9.15 -2.60
C HIS A 83 -2.27 -8.98 -2.51
N GLY A 84 -1.75 -8.59 -1.35
CA GLY A 84 -0.33 -8.26 -1.15
C GLY A 84 0.67 -9.40 -1.38
N GLN A 85 0.19 -10.64 -1.53
CA GLN A 85 1.03 -11.79 -1.86
C GLN A 85 1.50 -11.78 -3.32
N VAL A 86 0.73 -11.17 -4.22
CA VAL A 86 1.03 -11.11 -5.66
C VAL A 86 1.04 -9.68 -6.19
N MET A 87 0.37 -8.74 -5.52
CA MET A 87 0.20 -7.37 -5.95
C MET A 87 1.13 -6.43 -5.18
N PHE A 88 2.40 -6.43 -5.58
CA PHE A 88 3.44 -5.57 -5.05
C PHE A 88 4.46 -5.24 -6.13
N GLY A 89 5.25 -4.19 -5.90
CA GLY A 89 6.43 -3.87 -6.69
C GLY A 89 7.42 -3.07 -5.87
N THR A 90 8.44 -2.52 -6.52
CA THR A 90 9.54 -1.81 -5.85
C THR A 90 9.72 -0.42 -6.43
N LEU A 91 9.66 0.59 -5.57
CA LEU A 91 10.18 1.93 -5.83
C LEU A 91 11.68 1.92 -5.51
N LYS A 92 12.51 2.06 -6.54
CA LYS A 92 13.97 2.14 -6.40
C LYS A 92 14.37 3.61 -6.22
N VAL A 93 14.98 3.92 -5.08
CA VAL A 93 15.59 5.22 -4.80
C VAL A 93 17.10 5.06 -4.92
N ARG A 94 17.74 5.90 -5.73
CA ARG A 94 19.18 5.84 -6.06
C ARG A 94 19.79 7.22 -5.98
#